data_AF-A0A0V0YJI6-F1
#
_entry.id   AF-A0A0V0YJI6-F1
#
_cell.length_a   1.000
_cell.length_b   1.000
_cell.length_c   1.000
_cell.angle_alpha   90.00
_cell.angle_beta   90.00
_cell.angle_gamma   90.00
#
_symmetry.space_group_name_H-M   'P 1'
#
loop_
_entity.id
_entity.type
_entity.pdbx_description
1 polymer ?
#
loop_
_entity_poly.entity_id
_entity_poly.type
_entity_poly.pdbx_seq_one_letter_code
_entity_poly.pdbx_strand_id
1 'polypeptide(L)'
;MTTNSFTTASALPMMKTIALLASLIPCLFHFCTAQTSKCQQADGRGDVDWVVLYKPPGDKRGKILVPAGGAWAANPQDLENAADHSFAKALESVVGNHPAKKFFAYNNAASVTHLQKH
;
A
#
# COMPACT_ATOMS: atom_id res chain seq x y z
N MET A 1 23.82 36.63 50.55
CA MET A 1 23.69 36.62 49.08
C MET A 1 22.75 35.48 48.72
N THR A 2 21.52 35.81 48.33
CA THR A 2 20.40 34.87 48.13
C THR A 2 20.49 34.27 46.73
N THR A 3 20.56 32.95 46.61
CA THR A 3 20.50 32.24 45.32
C THR A 3 19.05 31.92 44.96
N ASN A 4 18.57 32.51 43.86
CA ASN A 4 17.25 32.22 43.30
C ASN A 4 17.28 30.86 42.61
N SER A 5 16.55 29.90 43.18
CA SER A 5 16.25 28.63 42.53
C SER A 5 15.14 28.89 41.50
N PHE A 6 15.52 29.11 40.24
CA PHE A 6 14.54 29.20 39.15
C PHE A 6 13.99 27.80 38.87
N THR A 7 12.78 27.61 39.38
CA THR A 7 11.89 26.47 39.23
C THR A 7 11.73 26.04 37.76
N THR A 8 12.33 24.92 37.38
CA THR A 8 12.01 24.18 36.14
C THR A 8 10.72 23.39 36.33
N ALA A 9 9.56 24.06 36.38
CA ALA A 9 8.24 23.41 36.49
C ALA A 9 7.31 23.72 35.31
N SER A 10 7.85 24.02 34.12
CA SER A 10 7.06 24.29 32.91
C SER A 10 7.30 23.32 31.76
N ALA A 11 8.26 22.38 31.88
CA ALA A 11 8.60 21.45 30.79
C ALA A 11 7.74 20.16 30.75
N LEU A 12 7.20 19.70 31.90
CA LEU A 12 6.43 18.46 31.98
C LEU A 12 5.19 18.39 31.05
N PRO A 13 4.31 19.42 30.96
CA PRO A 13 3.13 19.33 30.10
C PRO A 13 3.52 19.37 28.61
N MET A 14 4.56 20.10 28.25
CA MET A 14 5.03 20.22 26.88
C MET A 14 5.70 18.91 26.38
N MET A 15 6.48 18.24 27.25
CA MET A 15 7.09 16.94 26.92
C MET A 15 6.03 15.85 26.69
N LYS A 16 4.93 15.86 27.43
CA LYS A 16 3.84 14.89 27.28
C LYS A 16 3.07 15.09 25.97
N THR A 17 2.83 16.34 25.55
CA THR A 17 2.22 16.65 24.26
C THR A 17 3.11 16.26 23.08
N ILE A 18 4.43 16.48 23.18
CA ILE A 18 5.39 16.05 22.14
C ILE A 18 5.43 14.53 22.02
N ALA A 19 5.43 13.79 23.14
CA ALA A 19 5.38 12.32 23.13
C ALA A 19 4.07 11.77 22.57
N LEU A 20 2.94 12.41 22.87
CA LEU A 20 1.62 12.08 22.32
C LEU A 20 1.57 12.31 20.81
N LEU A 21 2.07 13.45 20.32
CA LEU A 21 2.15 13.73 18.88
C LEU A 21 3.08 12.75 18.16
N ALA A 22 4.27 12.47 18.72
CA ALA A 22 5.20 11.49 18.16
C ALA A 22 4.65 10.06 18.12
N SER A 23 3.73 9.70 19.03
CA SER A 23 3.04 8.39 19.05
C SER A 23 1.81 8.36 18.14
N LEU A 24 1.08 9.47 18.04
CA LEU A 24 -0.15 9.57 17.24
C LEU A 24 0.12 9.72 15.74
N ILE A 25 1.22 10.38 15.35
CA ILE A 25 1.67 10.55 13.96
C ILE A 25 1.84 9.17 13.28
N PRO A 26 2.59 8.20 13.81
CA PRO A 26 2.66 6.84 13.27
C PRO A 26 1.30 6.15 13.18
N CYS A 27 0.42 6.35 14.17
CA CYS A 27 -0.92 5.78 14.17
C CYS A 27 -1.77 6.29 13.00
N LEU A 28 -1.74 7.61 12.77
CA LEU A 28 -2.47 8.26 11.68
C LEU A 28 -1.92 7.90 10.29
N PHE A 29 -0.58 7.80 10.14
CA PHE A 29 0.05 7.52 8.84
C PHE A 29 0.15 6.03 8.49
N HIS A 30 0.32 5.13 9.46
CA HIS A 30 0.52 3.68 9.20
C HIS A 30 -0.69 2.80 9.52
N PHE A 31 -1.51 3.14 10.52
CA PHE A 31 -2.53 2.21 11.05
C PHE A 31 -3.97 2.65 10.76
N CYS A 32 -4.25 3.96 10.69
CA CYS A 32 -5.61 4.49 10.52
C CYS A 32 -6.06 4.68 9.06
N THR A 33 -5.17 4.52 8.07
CA THR A 33 -5.67 4.32 6.71
C THR A 33 -6.32 2.95 6.68
N ALA A 34 -7.62 2.88 6.36
CA ALA A 34 -8.23 1.62 5.97
C ALA A 34 -7.28 0.98 4.96
N GLN A 35 -6.91 -0.29 5.15
CA GLN A 35 -5.94 -1.00 4.31
C GLN A 35 -6.57 -1.18 2.91
N THR A 36 -6.58 -0.09 2.15
CA THR A 36 -7.00 -0.05 0.77
C THR A 36 -5.79 -0.44 -0.04
N SER A 37 -5.95 -1.41 -0.93
CA SER A 37 -4.95 -1.67 -1.95
C SER A 37 -4.79 -0.40 -2.78
N LYS A 38 -3.67 0.31 -2.62
CA LYS A 38 -3.37 1.47 -3.45
C LYS A 38 -2.80 1.01 -4.79
N CYS A 39 -3.14 1.72 -5.85
CA CYS A 39 -2.40 1.60 -7.10
C CYS A 39 -0.99 2.14 -6.87
N GLN A 40 0.01 1.49 -7.48
CA GLN A 40 1.40 1.91 -7.38
C GLN A 40 2.02 2.13 -8.76
N GLN A 41 3.12 2.89 -8.79
CA GLN A 41 4.02 3.02 -9.93
C GLN A 41 4.37 1.64 -10.49
N ALA A 42 4.85 1.60 -11.74
CA ALA A 42 5.12 0.35 -12.43
C ALA A 42 5.98 -0.64 -11.61
N ASP A 43 6.99 -0.13 -10.91
CA ASP A 43 7.93 -0.87 -10.05
C ASP A 43 7.43 -1.18 -8.64
N GLY A 44 6.21 -0.75 -8.28
CA GLY A 44 5.64 -0.92 -6.95
C GLY A 44 6.26 -0.03 -5.86
N ARG A 45 6.97 1.06 -6.22
CA ARG A 45 7.73 1.89 -5.26
C ARG A 45 7.12 3.26 -4.96
N GLY A 46 5.90 3.53 -5.40
CA GLY A 46 5.23 4.78 -5.08
C GLY A 46 3.75 4.72 -5.39
N ASP A 47 2.93 5.42 -4.60
CA ASP A 47 1.48 5.44 -4.78
C ASP A 47 1.09 6.28 -6.01
N VAL A 48 0.07 5.83 -6.74
CA VAL A 48 -0.56 6.55 -7.86
C VAL A 48 -2.08 6.40 -7.81
N ASP A 49 -2.78 7.30 -8.50
CA ASP A 49 -4.26 7.30 -8.48
C ASP A 49 -4.86 6.13 -9.26
N TRP A 50 -4.21 5.69 -10.35
CA TRP A 50 -4.67 4.60 -11.20
C TRP A 50 -3.52 3.92 -11.94
N VAL A 51 -3.77 2.74 -12.49
CA VAL A 51 -2.87 2.02 -13.39
C VAL A 51 -3.70 1.31 -14.46
N VAL A 52 -3.20 1.25 -15.68
CA VAL A 52 -3.74 0.33 -16.72
C VAL A 52 -2.65 -0.62 -17.15
N LEU A 53 -2.97 -1.92 -17.18
CA LEU A 53 -2.11 -2.97 -17.70
C LEU A 53 -2.72 -3.57 -18.96
N TYR A 54 -1.94 -3.67 -20.03
CA TYR A 54 -2.31 -4.38 -21.24
C TYR A 54 -1.36 -5.56 -21.45
N LYS A 55 -1.90 -6.79 -21.41
CA LYS A 55 -1.14 -8.02 -21.62
C LYS A 55 -1.59 -8.73 -22.91
N PRO A 56 -0.81 -8.67 -24.00
CA PRO A 56 -1.17 -9.37 -25.23
C PRO A 56 -1.10 -10.90 -25.07
N PRO A 57 -1.72 -11.67 -25.98
CA PRO A 57 -1.57 -13.12 -26.04
C PRO A 57 -0.09 -13.50 -26.24
N GLY A 58 0.37 -14.56 -25.57
CA GLY A 58 1.76 -15.03 -25.64
C GLY A 58 2.80 -14.22 -24.86
N ASP A 59 2.46 -13.01 -24.40
CA ASP A 59 3.33 -12.20 -23.54
C ASP A 59 3.01 -12.44 -22.05
N LYS A 60 4.05 -12.61 -21.24
CA LYS A 60 3.94 -12.78 -19.78
C LYS A 60 3.98 -11.46 -19.01
N ARG A 61 4.54 -10.40 -19.60
CA ARG A 61 4.78 -9.11 -18.92
C ARG A 61 3.71 -8.09 -19.30
N GLY A 62 3.50 -7.88 -20.59
CA GLY A 62 2.66 -6.80 -21.07
C GLY A 62 3.28 -5.41 -20.88
N LYS A 63 2.44 -4.39 -21.05
CA LYS A 63 2.77 -2.98 -20.89
C LYS A 63 1.88 -2.33 -19.85
N ILE A 64 2.44 -1.33 -19.18
CA ILE A 64 1.79 -0.60 -18.10
C ILE A 64 1.76 0.90 -18.41
N LEU A 65 0.64 1.53 -18.09
CA LEU A 65 0.43 2.97 -18.12
C LEU A 65 0.13 3.44 -16.71
N VAL A 66 0.91 4.42 -16.26
CA VAL A 66 0.76 5.12 -14.99
C VAL A 66 0.46 6.60 -15.28
N PRO A 67 -0.20 7.33 -14.35
CA PRO A 67 -0.57 8.72 -14.56
C PRO A 67 0.64 9.60 -14.87
N ALA A 68 1.75 9.36 -14.15
CA ALA A 68 3.02 10.03 -14.36
C ALA A 68 3.77 9.37 -15.54
N GLY A 69 3.90 10.06 -16.66
CA GLY A 69 4.68 9.61 -17.81
C GLY A 69 3.89 9.46 -19.11
N GLY A 70 2.55 9.37 -19.03
CA GLY A 70 1.64 9.47 -20.20
C GLY A 70 1.89 8.48 -21.35
N ALA A 71 2.78 7.51 -21.15
CA ALA A 71 3.26 6.60 -22.18
C ALA A 71 3.29 5.18 -21.63
N TRP A 72 3.02 4.22 -22.52
CA TRP A 72 3.12 2.81 -22.20
C TRP A 72 4.57 2.38 -22.02
N ALA A 73 4.90 1.86 -20.84
CA ALA A 73 6.19 1.27 -20.53
C ALA A 73 6.07 -0.26 -20.42
N ALA A 74 7.20 -0.97 -20.48
CA ALA A 74 7.20 -2.41 -20.18
C ALA A 74 6.85 -2.64 -18.71
N ASN A 75 5.99 -3.62 -18.41
CA ASN A 75 5.78 -4.02 -17.02
C ASN A 75 7.09 -4.58 -16.44
N PRO A 76 7.54 -4.20 -15.23
CA PRO A 76 8.89 -4.54 -14.74
C PRO A 76 9.16 -6.04 -14.62
N GLN A 77 8.12 -6.84 -14.36
CA GLN A 77 8.21 -8.28 -14.14
C GLN A 77 7.14 -9.04 -14.94
N ASP A 78 7.28 -10.36 -15.02
CA ASP A 78 6.18 -11.23 -15.46
C ASP A 78 4.99 -11.09 -14.50
N LEU A 79 3.77 -11.11 -15.02
CA LEU A 79 2.56 -10.82 -14.23
C LEU A 79 2.29 -11.85 -13.13
N GLU A 80 2.81 -13.06 -13.28
CA GLU A 80 2.75 -14.17 -12.32
C GLU A 80 3.69 -13.96 -11.12
N ASN A 81 4.62 -13.01 -11.18
CA ASN A 81 5.50 -12.70 -10.07
C ASN A 81 4.67 -12.08 -8.92
N ALA A 82 4.91 -12.53 -7.69
CA ALA A 82 4.16 -12.07 -6.53
C ALA A 82 4.68 -10.73 -5.96
N ALA A 83 5.76 -10.17 -6.52
CA ALA A 83 6.43 -8.97 -6.00
C ALA A 83 6.94 -8.04 -7.11
N ASP A 84 7.32 -6.83 -6.69
CA ASP A 84 8.09 -5.85 -7.50
C ASP A 84 7.38 -5.31 -8.76
N HIS A 85 6.04 -5.28 -8.76
CA HIS A 85 5.25 -4.51 -9.72
C HIS A 85 3.86 -4.12 -9.18
N SER A 86 3.25 -3.12 -9.80
CA SER A 86 1.98 -2.52 -9.37
C SER A 86 0.81 -3.51 -9.23
N PHE A 87 0.69 -4.46 -10.16
CA PHE A 87 -0.40 -5.44 -10.14
C PHE A 87 -0.33 -6.38 -8.93
N ALA A 88 0.86 -6.88 -8.58
CA ALA A 88 1.06 -7.69 -7.38
C ALA A 88 0.72 -6.88 -6.11
N LYS A 89 1.16 -5.61 -6.07
CA LYS A 89 0.91 -4.72 -4.94
C LYS A 89 -0.57 -4.39 -4.73
N ALA A 90 -1.34 -4.24 -5.81
CA ALA A 90 -2.78 -4.05 -5.72
C ALA A 90 -3.50 -5.27 -5.10
N LEU A 91 -2.95 -6.49 -5.26
CA LEU A 91 -3.56 -7.71 -4.74
C LEU A 91 -2.88 -8.25 -3.47
N GLU A 92 -1.77 -7.67 -3.01
CA GLU A 92 -0.92 -8.17 -1.93
C GLU A 92 -1.73 -8.51 -0.65
N SER A 93 -2.66 -7.63 -0.26
CA SER A 93 -3.52 -7.87 0.92
C SER A 93 -4.65 -8.89 0.70
N VAL A 94 -4.99 -9.22 -0.56
CA VAL A 94 -6.03 -10.20 -0.92
C VAL A 94 -5.44 -11.61 -0.93
N VAL A 95 -4.23 -11.77 -1.45
CA VAL A 95 -3.50 -13.06 -1.47
C VAL A 95 -2.79 -13.36 -0.14
N GLY A 96 -2.42 -12.35 0.65
CA GLY A 96 -1.80 -12.53 1.96
C GLY A 96 -2.71 -13.18 3.01
N ASN A 97 -2.10 -13.82 4.01
CA ASN A 97 -2.83 -14.43 5.13
C ASN A 97 -3.28 -13.37 6.15
N HIS A 98 -4.37 -12.67 5.85
CA HIS A 98 -4.94 -11.62 6.69
C HIS A 98 -6.37 -11.96 7.14
N PRO A 99 -6.59 -12.50 8.34
CA PRO A 99 -7.91 -13.00 8.78
C PRO A 99 -9.00 -11.92 8.87
N ALA A 100 -8.58 -10.67 9.11
CA ALA A 100 -9.48 -9.51 9.18
C ALA A 100 -9.87 -8.94 7.80
N LYS A 101 -9.25 -9.40 6.70
CA LYS A 101 -9.55 -8.92 5.34
C LYS A 101 -10.67 -9.73 4.72
N LYS A 102 -11.55 -9.03 4.00
CA LYS A 102 -12.66 -9.60 3.25
C LYS A 102 -12.55 -9.06 1.82
N PHE A 103 -12.74 -9.93 0.84
CA PHE A 103 -12.75 -9.56 -0.59
C PHE A 103 -13.86 -10.33 -1.30
N PHE A 104 -14.35 -9.76 -2.40
CA PHE A 104 -15.31 -10.40 -3.28
C PHE A 104 -14.67 -10.52 -4.67
N ALA A 105 -14.67 -11.73 -5.22
CA ALA A 105 -14.19 -12.00 -6.57
C ALA A 105 -15.37 -12.44 -7.43
N TYR A 106 -15.50 -11.86 -8.62
CA TYR A 106 -16.58 -12.11 -9.55
C TYR A 106 -16.02 -12.48 -10.92
N ASN A 107 -16.67 -13.43 -11.58
CA ASN A 107 -16.31 -13.86 -12.93
C ASN A 107 -17.59 -14.14 -13.73
N ASN A 108 -17.66 -13.64 -14.97
CA ASN A 108 -18.76 -13.87 -15.90
C ASN A 108 -18.61 -15.18 -16.70
N ALA A 109 -17.48 -15.88 -16.58
CA ALA A 109 -17.32 -17.17 -17.23
C ALA A 109 -18.26 -18.21 -16.58
N ALA A 110 -18.96 -18.98 -17.42
CA ALA A 110 -19.64 -20.18 -16.94
C ALA A 110 -18.62 -21.06 -16.20
N SER A 111 -19.01 -21.58 -15.03
CA SER A 111 -18.11 -22.34 -14.17
C SER A 111 -17.54 -23.55 -14.91
N VAL A 112 -16.30 -23.45 -15.36
CA VAL A 112 -15.51 -24.63 -15.64
C VAL A 112 -15.11 -25.16 -14.27
N THR A 113 -15.63 -26.34 -13.93
CA THR A 113 -15.50 -26.96 -12.62
C THR A 113 -14.03 -26.98 -12.19
N HIS A 114 -13.78 -26.62 -10.92
CA HIS A 114 -12.50 -26.72 -10.17
C HIS A 114 -11.64 -25.45 -10.06
N LEU A 115 -11.99 -24.58 -9.11
CA LEU A 115 -11.01 -23.75 -8.39
C LEU A 115 -11.32 -23.81 -6.89
N GLN A 116 -10.79 -24.84 -6.21
CA GLN A 116 -10.69 -24.83 -4.76
C GLN A 116 -9.54 -23.90 -4.36
N LYS A 117 -9.85 -22.95 -3.48
CA LYS A 117 -8.85 -22.18 -2.75
C LYS A 117 -8.33 -23.07 -1.61
N HIS A 118 -7.03 -23.37 -1.59
CA HIS A 118 -6.34 -23.80 -0.37
C HIS A 118 -6.13 -22.58 0.55
#